data_AF-A0A1A6A2Q0-F1
#
_entry.id   AF-A0A1A6A2Q0-F1
#
_cell.length_a   1.000
_cell.length_b   1.000
_cell.length_c   1.000
_cell.angle_alpha   90.00
_cell.angle_beta   90.00
_cell.angle_gamma   90.00
#
_symmetry.space_group_name_H-M   'P 1'
#
loop_
_entity.id
_entity.type
_entity.pdbx_description
1 polymer ?
#
loop_
_entity_poly.entity_id
_entity_poly.type
_entity_poly.pdbx_seq_one_letter_code
_entity_poly.pdbx_strand_id
1 'polypeptide(L)'
;MEVSLAIHYASSSVPDLILGPTMSLLTAPNASDLAERKVVVETIYVTETTWADALPTGVSAIDAQPTTQVQVAALAAPSDVPDGEAGSAILTTECFAAASVQTDSSIYGLSQNQGGSQASNPIDTFVSSASDSLTGSETDSMPTSATADIVSTTTDTAQGVSISAGLNITIGGHHGGGSGGSKSDKKVFAHFMIGIVYGYTLESWLEDIALAKSKGIDGFALNIGLDHYSQTQLDLAYKAAEISGDFVCFISFDFNWYTVDNVTGVSEMMKRYNDLPAQFKVDNKPFVSSFIGDGFDWAAVGKGCNQDIYAVPFWAPTQENANNAGLSGLFSWTAWASKDNGPIDQPLTTVQDEAYIDVVSKANKVYMAPVSSWFFTHFGKEVPWSKNWLFKSENLWKDRWDQILSMGDNLSYLEIVTWNDYGESHNVRNWGGNHSDDGSSKWSDGLDHLPMLDLSLPYIKAWKAGAKQPIVEKDQVFYWYRPHLKSAECDATDNFGSKPDGWDIVSDSIFVTTMTKLGGTVKITSGNNQPVLKIVKAGVDSVQIPMGAGKQVFEFFTLTGGYKKGEATVDISDKCWVPKSGSNSTGIYNYNYHAGVLDC
;
A
#
# COMPACT_ATOMS: atom_id res chain seq x y z
N MET A 1 -42.58 37.83 32.43
CA MET A 1 -41.87 38.64 31.42
C MET A 1 -41.90 37.84 30.14
N GLU A 2 -42.74 38.25 29.21
CA GLU A 2 -42.71 37.81 27.81
C GLU A 2 -41.41 38.29 27.15
N VAL A 3 -40.87 37.55 26.18
CA VAL A 3 -40.63 38.03 24.80
C VAL A 3 -40.63 36.82 23.85
N SER A 4 -41.35 37.02 22.75
CA SER A 4 -41.61 36.13 21.60
C SER A 4 -40.41 35.98 20.65
N LEU A 5 -40.33 34.91 19.86
CA LEU A 5 -39.58 34.91 18.60
C LEU A 5 -40.33 34.16 17.50
N ALA A 6 -40.51 34.88 16.39
CA ALA A 6 -41.30 34.53 15.22
C ALA A 6 -40.53 33.64 14.23
N ILE A 7 -41.30 32.80 13.52
CA ILE A 7 -40.86 31.97 12.39
C ILE A 7 -41.08 32.78 11.09
N HIS A 8 -40.05 32.92 10.26
CA HIS A 8 -40.15 33.45 8.90
C HIS A 8 -40.09 32.31 7.88
N TYR A 9 -41.10 32.25 7.01
CA TYR A 9 -41.10 31.48 5.77
C TYR A 9 -40.54 32.36 4.64
N ALA A 10 -39.69 31.78 3.78
CA ALA A 10 -39.34 32.36 2.49
C ALA A 10 -39.38 31.27 1.41
N SER A 11 -40.04 31.62 0.30
CA SER A 11 -40.40 30.82 -0.86
C SER A 11 -39.45 31.03 -2.05
N SER A 12 -39.69 30.24 -3.11
CA SER A 12 -39.20 30.32 -4.51
C SER A 12 -37.89 29.56 -4.78
N SER A 13 -37.66 28.88 -5.90
CA SER A 13 -38.46 28.44 -7.06
C SER A 13 -37.52 27.58 -7.93
N VAL A 14 -37.98 26.46 -8.48
CA VAL A 14 -37.25 25.66 -9.50
C VAL A 14 -38.21 25.36 -10.66
N PRO A 15 -37.80 25.51 -11.94
CA PRO A 15 -38.71 25.39 -13.07
C PRO A 15 -38.90 23.95 -13.60
N ASP A 16 -39.97 23.83 -14.37
CA ASP A 16 -40.63 22.66 -14.96
C ASP A 16 -39.76 21.65 -15.71
N LEU A 17 -40.13 20.36 -15.61
CA LEU A 17 -40.08 19.45 -16.77
C LEU A 17 -41.12 18.32 -16.69
N ILE A 18 -42.22 18.53 -17.42
CA ILE A 18 -43.00 17.63 -18.29
C ILE A 18 -43.27 16.16 -17.84
N LEU A 19 -44.56 15.88 -17.69
CA LEU A 19 -45.23 14.60 -17.46
C LEU A 19 -45.30 13.70 -18.72
N GLY A 20 -45.25 12.38 -18.50
CA GLY A 20 -45.75 11.34 -19.41
C GLY A 20 -46.04 10.03 -18.64
N PRO A 21 -47.20 9.37 -18.78
CA PRO A 21 -47.75 8.49 -17.73
C PRO A 21 -47.62 6.98 -18.03
N THR A 22 -47.69 6.15 -16.99
CA THR A 22 -48.52 4.92 -16.99
C THR A 22 -48.67 4.37 -15.57
N MET A 23 -49.92 4.22 -15.16
CA MET A 23 -50.37 3.65 -13.89
C MET A 23 -50.82 2.21 -14.17
N SER A 24 -50.51 1.26 -13.28
CA SER A 24 -51.36 0.08 -13.11
C SER A 24 -51.30 -0.40 -11.66
N LEU A 25 -52.50 -0.58 -11.09
CA LEU A 25 -52.82 -1.00 -9.72
C LEU A 25 -52.27 -2.39 -9.38
N LEU A 26 -52.00 -2.63 -8.08
CA LEU A 26 -52.44 -3.86 -7.38
C LEU A 26 -52.41 -3.67 -5.84
N THR A 27 -53.62 -3.58 -5.28
CA THR A 27 -54.14 -4.19 -4.04
C THR A 27 -53.28 -4.31 -2.77
N ALA A 28 -53.78 -3.68 -1.69
CA ALA A 28 -53.38 -3.92 -0.30
C ALA A 28 -54.00 -5.20 0.29
N PRO A 29 -53.33 -5.90 1.24
CA PRO A 29 -53.96 -6.85 2.14
C PRO A 29 -54.21 -6.28 3.54
N ASN A 30 -55.16 -6.94 4.21
CA ASN A 30 -55.92 -6.55 5.39
C ASN A 30 -55.14 -6.42 6.70
N ALA A 31 -55.73 -5.59 7.58
CA ALA A 31 -55.43 -5.47 8.99
C ALA A 31 -55.93 -6.70 9.77
N SER A 32 -55.00 -7.56 10.17
CA SER A 32 -55.13 -8.44 11.34
C SER A 32 -53.75 -8.99 11.72
N ASP A 33 -52.97 -8.18 12.43
CA ASP A 33 -52.07 -8.65 13.50
C ASP A 33 -51.51 -7.45 14.27
N LEU A 34 -52.37 -6.90 15.12
CA LEU A 34 -51.98 -6.04 16.24
C LEU A 34 -51.66 -6.94 17.42
N ALA A 35 -50.38 -7.24 17.65
CA ALA A 35 -49.89 -7.63 18.98
C ALA A 35 -48.37 -7.35 19.10
N GLU A 36 -48.05 -6.55 20.12
CA GLU A 36 -46.73 -6.38 20.75
C GLU A 36 -45.55 -5.87 19.90
N ARG A 37 -45.41 -4.53 19.86
CA ARG A 37 -44.09 -3.89 19.91
C ARG A 37 -44.02 -3.00 21.14
N LYS A 38 -43.34 -3.47 22.19
CA LYS A 38 -42.88 -2.64 23.30
C LYS A 38 -41.90 -1.61 22.76
N VAL A 39 -42.28 -0.34 22.77
CA VAL A 39 -41.35 0.77 22.58
C VAL A 39 -40.64 0.97 23.92
N VAL A 40 -39.35 0.62 23.99
CA VAL A 40 -38.48 1.06 25.08
C VAL A 40 -38.03 2.47 24.74
N VAL A 41 -38.63 3.48 25.38
CA VAL A 41 -38.10 4.85 25.35
C VAL A 41 -37.07 4.92 26.47
N GLU A 42 -35.80 4.77 26.13
CA GLU A 42 -34.71 5.01 27.08
C GLU A 42 -34.43 6.52 27.10
N THR A 43 -34.92 7.21 28.13
CA THR A 43 -34.58 8.61 28.38
C THR A 43 -33.22 8.66 29.07
N ILE A 44 -32.16 8.95 28.31
CA ILE A 44 -30.82 9.16 28.85
C ILE A 44 -30.76 10.58 29.41
N TYR A 45 -30.62 10.71 30.73
CA TYR A 45 -30.28 11.97 31.38
C TYR A 45 -28.76 12.19 31.25
N VAL A 46 -28.35 13.19 30.47
CA VAL A 46 -26.96 13.66 30.46
C VAL A 46 -26.81 14.66 31.60
N THR A 47 -26.21 14.24 32.71
CA THR A 47 -25.73 15.16 33.75
C THR A 47 -24.36 15.69 33.33
N GLU A 48 -24.32 16.94 32.88
CA GLU A 48 -23.09 17.69 32.64
C GLU A 48 -22.43 17.99 34.01
N THR A 49 -21.32 17.30 34.31
CA THR A 49 -20.50 17.62 35.49
C THR A 49 -19.39 18.55 35.04
N THR A 50 -19.53 19.84 35.34
CA THR A 50 -18.48 20.84 35.14
C THR A 50 -17.48 20.74 36.29
N TRP A 51 -16.25 20.30 35.98
CA TRP A 51 -15.12 20.45 36.91
C TRP A 51 -14.48 21.81 36.67
N ALA A 52 -14.58 22.70 37.66
CA ALA A 52 -13.83 23.95 37.67
C ALA A 52 -12.43 23.68 38.25
N ASP A 53 -11.39 23.92 37.46
CA ASP A 53 -10.02 23.94 37.92
C ASP A 53 -9.82 25.12 38.88
N ALA A 54 -9.93 24.86 40.18
CA ALA A 54 -9.60 25.82 41.23
C ALA A 54 -8.23 25.49 41.83
N LEU A 55 -7.22 26.30 41.51
CA LEU A 55 -5.95 26.37 42.24
C LEU A 55 -6.21 26.93 43.66
N PRO A 56 -5.77 26.29 44.74
CA PRO A 56 -5.90 26.88 46.08
C PRO A 56 -4.78 27.89 46.37
N THR A 57 -5.15 29.16 46.53
CA THR A 57 -4.32 30.24 47.10
C THR A 57 -4.52 30.36 48.61
N GLY A 58 -3.48 30.03 49.41
CA GLY A 58 -3.13 30.53 50.77
C GLY A 58 -4.15 30.41 51.94
N VAL A 59 -3.84 30.51 53.25
CA VAL A 59 -2.65 30.49 54.14
C VAL A 59 -3.22 30.27 55.56
N SER A 60 -2.54 29.54 56.48
CA SER A 60 -2.45 29.89 57.92
C SER A 60 -1.48 28.98 58.67
N ALA A 61 -0.59 29.60 59.43
CA ALA A 61 0.55 29.03 60.16
C ALA A 61 0.23 28.72 61.63
N ILE A 62 0.90 27.72 62.24
CA ILE A 62 1.34 27.72 63.66
C ILE A 62 2.66 26.91 63.79
N ASP A 63 3.58 27.47 64.57
CA ASP A 63 4.95 27.08 64.94
C ASP A 63 5.19 25.66 65.47
N ALA A 64 6.36 25.08 65.10
CA ALA A 64 7.41 24.62 66.03
C ALA A 64 8.67 24.12 65.26
N GLN A 65 9.83 24.73 65.54
CA GLN A 65 11.21 24.29 65.20
C GLN A 65 11.86 23.67 66.48
N PRO A 66 13.09 23.06 66.48
CA PRO A 66 14.16 23.10 65.47
C PRO A 66 14.98 21.80 65.21
N THR A 67 16.00 21.98 64.36
CA THR A 67 17.28 21.24 64.15
C THR A 67 17.29 20.30 62.93
N THR A 68 18.18 20.40 61.92
CA THR A 68 19.57 20.89 61.87
C THR A 68 19.93 21.38 60.45
N GLN A 69 20.82 22.38 60.36
CA GLN A 69 21.39 23.00 59.15
C GLN A 69 22.41 22.12 58.42
N VAL A 70 22.61 22.33 57.11
CA VAL A 70 23.86 22.81 56.46
C VAL A 70 23.54 23.43 55.07
N GLN A 71 23.97 24.68 54.83
CA GLN A 71 24.00 25.45 53.56
C GLN A 71 25.30 25.14 52.76
N VAL A 72 25.46 25.40 51.46
CA VAL A 72 25.75 26.71 50.78
C VAL A 72 25.91 26.37 49.27
N ALA A 73 25.10 26.92 48.33
CA ALA A 73 25.32 28.07 47.41
C ALA A 73 26.56 27.99 46.48
N ALA A 74 26.69 28.61 45.29
CA ALA A 74 25.85 29.09 44.19
C ALA A 74 26.82 29.82 43.19
N LEU A 75 26.35 30.07 41.95
CA LEU A 75 26.74 31.16 41.01
C LEU A 75 27.97 31.07 40.05
N ALA A 76 27.60 31.21 38.76
CA ALA A 76 28.04 32.22 37.77
C ALA A 76 29.21 31.94 36.78
N ALA A 77 28.88 32.13 35.49
CA ALA A 77 29.76 32.49 34.36
C ALA A 77 30.29 33.95 34.52
N PRO A 78 31.22 34.52 33.71
CA PRO A 78 31.09 34.66 32.25
C PRO A 78 32.39 34.79 31.38
N SER A 79 32.18 34.80 30.06
CA SER A 79 32.77 35.63 28.97
C SER A 79 34.28 35.76 28.68
N ASP A 80 34.58 35.61 27.38
CA ASP A 80 35.42 36.46 26.49
C ASP A 80 36.51 35.78 25.62
N VAL A 81 36.58 36.31 24.39
CA VAL A 81 37.23 35.94 23.11
C VAL A 81 38.47 36.87 22.89
N PRO A 82 39.23 36.95 21.76
CA PRO A 82 39.84 36.03 20.76
C PRO A 82 41.40 36.15 20.67
N ASP A 83 42.07 35.36 19.81
CA ASP A 83 42.90 35.83 18.65
C ASP A 83 43.96 34.81 18.16
N GLY A 84 44.12 34.73 16.82
CA GLY A 84 45.43 34.94 16.19
C GLY A 84 46.26 33.75 15.66
N GLU A 85 45.94 33.33 14.44
CA GLU A 85 46.81 33.02 13.27
C GLU A 85 48.23 32.38 13.32
N ALA A 86 48.37 31.35 12.47
CA ALA A 86 49.36 31.12 11.40
C ALA A 86 50.82 30.64 11.70
N GLY A 87 51.26 29.62 10.92
CA GLY A 87 52.68 29.47 10.54
C GLY A 87 53.27 28.07 10.32
N SER A 88 52.91 27.43 9.19
CA SER A 88 53.65 26.49 8.30
C SER A 88 55.05 25.91 8.63
N ALA A 89 55.25 24.60 8.36
CA ALA A 89 56.22 23.99 7.41
C ALA A 89 56.58 22.51 7.79
N ILE A 90 56.08 21.50 7.07
CA ILE A 90 56.70 20.71 5.97
C ILE A 90 57.87 19.78 6.38
N LEU A 91 57.68 18.46 6.25
CA LEU A 91 58.53 17.59 5.42
C LEU A 91 57.83 16.27 5.03
N THR A 92 58.00 15.98 3.75
CA THR A 92 57.42 14.97 2.85
C THR A 92 58.04 13.57 2.99
N THR A 93 57.36 12.52 2.52
CA THR A 93 57.77 11.69 1.35
C THR A 93 56.60 10.78 0.91
N GLU A 94 56.37 10.74 -0.41
CA GLU A 94 55.35 9.98 -1.15
C GLU A 94 55.79 8.55 -1.52
N CYS A 95 54.83 7.68 -1.86
CA CYS A 95 54.93 6.86 -3.09
C CYS A 95 53.55 6.41 -3.59
N PHE A 96 53.37 6.45 -4.92
CA PHE A 96 52.16 6.20 -5.69
C PHE A 96 51.93 4.71 -6.02
N ALA A 97 50.66 4.33 -6.21
CA ALA A 97 50.25 3.35 -7.22
C ALA A 97 48.82 3.65 -7.70
N ALA A 98 48.68 3.90 -9.01
CA ALA A 98 47.43 4.11 -9.71
C ALA A 98 46.83 2.78 -10.16
N ALA A 99 45.50 2.64 -10.07
CA ALA A 99 44.73 1.67 -10.84
C ALA A 99 43.42 2.34 -11.29
N SER A 100 43.25 2.39 -12.61
CA SER A 100 42.11 2.92 -13.34
C SER A 100 40.86 2.05 -13.11
N VAL A 101 39.74 2.70 -12.77
CA VAL A 101 38.41 2.07 -12.80
C VAL A 101 37.71 2.56 -14.07
N GLN A 102 37.50 1.64 -15.02
CA GLN A 102 36.63 1.86 -16.18
C GLN A 102 35.18 1.87 -15.70
N THR A 103 34.49 2.97 -15.98
CA THR A 103 33.04 3.09 -15.90
C THR A 103 32.45 2.65 -17.24
N ASP A 104 31.93 1.43 -17.33
CA ASP A 104 31.10 1.05 -18.48
C ASP A 104 29.67 1.52 -18.21
N SER A 105 29.31 2.60 -18.89
CA SER A 105 27.96 3.14 -18.99
C SER A 105 27.46 2.79 -20.39
N SER A 106 26.53 1.85 -20.54
CA SER A 106 25.70 1.78 -21.74
C SER A 106 24.40 1.02 -21.45
N ILE A 107 23.28 1.75 -21.39
CA ILE A 107 21.96 1.19 -21.65
C ILE A 107 21.34 2.08 -22.73
N TYR A 108 21.22 1.50 -23.93
CA TYR A 108 20.44 2.03 -25.04
C TYR A 108 19.00 1.54 -24.91
N GLY A 109 18.04 2.40 -25.22
CA GLY A 109 16.62 2.05 -25.29
C GLY A 109 15.77 3.18 -25.88
N LEU A 110 16.00 3.50 -27.15
CA LEU A 110 15.03 4.22 -27.98
C LEU A 110 14.38 3.20 -28.91
N SER A 111 13.05 3.17 -28.96
CA SER A 111 12.31 2.65 -30.12
C SER A 111 11.06 3.50 -30.33
N GLN A 112 11.03 4.18 -31.48
CA GLN A 112 9.90 4.92 -32.02
C GLN A 112 8.88 3.96 -32.62
N ASN A 113 7.59 4.24 -32.41
CA ASN A 113 6.48 3.52 -33.04
C ASN A 113 6.23 4.08 -34.46
N GLN A 114 6.29 3.23 -35.48
CA GLN A 114 5.64 3.49 -36.78
C GLN A 114 4.24 2.87 -36.79
N GLY A 115 3.30 3.63 -37.36
CA GLY A 115 1.85 3.41 -37.21
C GLY A 115 1.30 2.13 -37.84
N GLY A 116 0.26 1.62 -37.18
CA GLY A 116 -0.67 0.63 -37.67
C GLY A 116 -1.89 0.58 -36.73
N SER A 117 -3.09 0.72 -37.29
CA SER A 117 -4.37 0.75 -36.58
C SER A 117 -4.58 -0.49 -35.69
N GLN A 118 -4.62 -0.30 -34.37
CA GLN A 118 -5.12 -1.29 -33.40
C GLN A 118 -6.01 -0.62 -32.35
N ALA A 119 -6.91 -1.43 -31.79
CA ALA A 119 -7.94 -1.05 -30.82
C ALA A 119 -7.35 -0.31 -29.61
N SER A 120 -8.11 0.63 -29.05
CA SER A 120 -7.72 1.47 -27.91
C SER A 120 -7.24 0.62 -26.73
N ASN A 121 -5.93 0.67 -26.47
CA ASN A 121 -5.30 0.08 -25.29
C ASN A 121 -5.80 0.80 -24.02
N PRO A 122 -5.90 0.11 -22.87
CA PRO A 122 -6.13 0.77 -21.57
C PRO A 122 -4.93 1.64 -21.13
N ILE A 123 -3.87 1.71 -21.94
CA ILE A 123 -2.55 2.30 -21.65
C ILE A 123 -2.36 3.71 -22.22
N ASP A 124 -3.27 4.28 -23.02
CA ASP A 124 -3.15 5.70 -23.43
C ASP A 124 -3.12 6.67 -22.23
N THR A 125 -3.32 6.15 -21.01
CA THR A 125 -3.34 6.89 -19.76
C THR A 125 -2.22 6.53 -18.78
N PHE A 126 -1.57 5.36 -18.86
CA PHE A 126 -0.55 4.97 -17.88
C PHE A 126 0.89 5.36 -18.25
N VAL A 127 1.20 5.59 -19.54
CA VAL A 127 2.54 6.03 -19.97
C VAL A 127 2.44 7.03 -21.12
N SER A 128 2.22 8.31 -20.84
CA SER A 128 2.72 9.38 -21.71
C SER A 128 2.74 10.74 -21.01
N SER A 129 3.94 11.23 -20.67
CA SER A 129 4.23 12.66 -20.73
C SER A 129 5.73 12.91 -20.89
N ALA A 130 6.04 13.78 -21.86
CA ALA A 130 7.30 14.42 -22.19
C ALA A 130 8.32 13.66 -23.08
N SER A 131 8.31 14.01 -24.37
CA SER A 131 9.57 14.23 -25.10
C SER A 131 9.39 15.34 -26.14
N ASP A 132 10.08 16.46 -25.95
CA ASP A 132 10.33 17.45 -27.00
C ASP A 132 11.62 17.08 -27.74
N SER A 133 11.53 17.07 -29.06
CA SER A 133 12.55 16.63 -30.00
C SER A 133 13.70 17.63 -30.20
N LEU A 134 14.94 17.15 -30.32
CA LEU A 134 15.96 17.77 -31.17
C LEU A 134 16.86 16.73 -31.83
N THR A 135 17.11 16.98 -33.12
CA THR A 135 17.77 16.17 -34.15
C THR A 135 19.29 16.22 -34.12
N GLY A 136 19.99 15.14 -34.50
CA GLY A 136 21.44 15.17 -34.75
C GLY A 136 22.02 13.89 -35.38
N SER A 137 22.43 14.03 -36.64
CA SER A 137 22.94 13.07 -37.63
C SER A 137 24.22 12.26 -37.31
N GLU A 138 24.23 11.01 -37.81
CA GLU A 138 25.32 10.23 -38.48
C GLU A 138 26.71 9.98 -37.83
N THR A 139 27.15 8.70 -37.78
CA THR A 139 28.14 8.12 -38.74
C THR A 139 28.52 6.65 -38.42
N ASP A 140 28.37 5.81 -39.45
CA ASP A 140 29.26 4.77 -40.01
C ASP A 140 30.04 3.68 -39.20
N SER A 141 29.63 2.43 -39.46
CA SER A 141 30.36 1.24 -39.99
C SER A 141 31.66 0.66 -39.36
N MET A 142 31.51 -0.55 -38.75
CA MET A 142 32.15 -1.88 -39.02
C MET A 142 33.71 -2.07 -39.11
N PRO A 143 34.28 -3.31 -39.07
CA PRO A 143 33.89 -4.57 -38.40
C PRO A 143 35.08 -5.45 -37.82
N THR A 144 34.69 -6.60 -37.23
CA THR A 144 35.34 -7.95 -37.25
C THR A 144 36.53 -8.36 -36.35
N SER A 145 36.24 -9.43 -35.58
CA SER A 145 36.95 -10.72 -35.42
C SER A 145 38.24 -10.83 -34.60
N ALA A 146 38.18 -11.66 -33.55
CA ALA A 146 39.17 -12.74 -33.32
C ALA A 146 38.58 -13.84 -32.41
N THR A 147 38.73 -15.08 -32.88
CA THR A 147 38.42 -16.39 -32.27
C THR A 147 39.51 -16.90 -31.32
N ALA A 148 39.12 -17.89 -30.51
CA ALA A 148 39.93 -18.96 -29.88
C ALA A 148 40.63 -18.59 -28.55
N ASP A 149 40.74 -19.41 -27.50
CA ASP A 149 40.59 -20.87 -27.39
C ASP A 149 40.21 -21.31 -25.96
N ILE A 150 39.69 -22.53 -25.89
CA ILE A 150 39.28 -23.31 -24.72
C ILE A 150 40.50 -23.95 -24.04
N VAL A 151 40.59 -23.89 -22.70
CA VAL A 151 41.27 -24.93 -21.89
C VAL A 151 40.46 -25.23 -20.63
N SER A 152 40.19 -26.52 -20.45
CA SER A 152 39.49 -27.18 -19.36
C SER A 152 40.45 -27.57 -18.23
N THR A 153 40.00 -27.47 -16.97
CA THR A 153 40.42 -28.38 -15.89
C THR A 153 39.27 -28.60 -14.89
N THR A 154 38.93 -29.89 -14.76
CA THR A 154 38.20 -30.64 -13.72
C THR A 154 38.77 -30.40 -12.31
N THR A 155 38.17 -30.69 -11.15
CA THR A 155 36.98 -31.40 -10.63
C THR A 155 37.10 -31.20 -9.10
N ASP A 156 36.00 -31.07 -8.35
CA ASP A 156 35.94 -31.77 -7.07
C ASP A 156 34.50 -31.98 -6.58
N THR A 157 34.25 -33.23 -6.21
CA THR A 157 32.98 -33.78 -5.72
C THR A 157 32.94 -33.77 -4.20
N ALA A 158 31.79 -33.42 -3.61
CA ALA A 158 31.48 -33.79 -2.23
C ALA A 158 30.01 -34.22 -2.09
N GLN A 159 29.83 -35.42 -1.55
CA GLN A 159 28.57 -36.12 -1.29
C GLN A 159 27.82 -35.51 -0.10
N GLY A 160 26.48 -35.56 -0.13
CA GLY A 160 25.63 -35.17 0.99
C GLY A 160 24.22 -35.77 0.93
N VAL A 161 24.08 -36.98 1.50
CA VAL A 161 22.94 -37.54 2.27
C VAL A 161 21.51 -37.19 1.80
N SER A 162 20.82 -38.20 1.26
CA SER A 162 19.36 -38.23 1.07
C SER A 162 18.69 -38.96 2.23
N ILE A 163 17.74 -38.28 2.91
CA ILE A 163 16.86 -38.90 3.91
C ILE A 163 15.43 -38.84 3.35
N SER A 164 14.87 -40.00 3.07
CA SER A 164 13.49 -40.18 2.61
C SER A 164 12.60 -40.50 3.82
N ALA A 165 11.51 -39.76 3.98
CA ALA A 165 10.41 -40.12 4.87
C ALA A 165 9.11 -40.03 4.07
N GLY A 166 8.70 -41.16 3.50
CA GLY A 166 7.36 -41.34 2.98
C GLY A 166 6.39 -41.60 4.12
N LEU A 167 5.22 -40.94 4.07
CA LEU A 167 4.03 -41.36 4.78
C LEU A 167 2.81 -41.07 3.89
N ASN A 168 2.44 -42.08 3.10
CA ASN A 168 1.17 -42.14 2.39
C ASN A 168 0.09 -42.59 3.38
N ILE A 169 -0.88 -41.72 3.67
CA ILE A 169 -2.16 -42.13 4.27
C ILE A 169 -3.23 -41.98 3.21
N THR A 170 -3.70 -43.11 2.68
CA THR A 170 -4.88 -43.21 1.83
C THR A 170 -6.10 -43.37 2.72
N ILE A 171 -6.99 -42.37 2.77
CA ILE A 171 -8.35 -42.55 3.31
C ILE A 171 -9.31 -42.55 2.12
N GLY A 172 -9.90 -43.72 1.86
CA GLY A 172 -10.84 -43.92 0.76
C GLY A 172 -12.11 -43.10 0.94
N GLY A 173 -12.45 -42.31 -0.07
CA GLY A 173 -13.73 -41.62 -0.18
C GLY A 173 -14.81 -42.54 -0.75
N HIS A 174 -15.96 -42.60 -0.08
CA HIS A 174 -17.22 -42.94 -0.72
C HIS A 174 -17.89 -41.66 -1.21
N HIS A 175 -18.13 -41.60 -2.53
CA HIS A 175 -18.87 -40.53 -3.20
C HIS A 175 -20.36 -40.59 -2.85
N GLY A 176 -20.88 -39.51 -2.30
CA GLY A 176 -22.32 -39.21 -2.22
C GLY A 176 -22.50 -37.72 -2.52
N GLY A 177 -23.06 -37.42 -3.69
CA GLY A 177 -23.20 -36.06 -4.21
C GLY A 177 -24.10 -35.16 -3.36
N GLY A 178 -23.59 -33.96 -3.08
CA GLY A 178 -24.32 -32.83 -2.52
C GLY A 178 -23.47 -31.58 -2.72
N SER A 179 -23.95 -30.67 -3.57
CA SER A 179 -23.34 -29.35 -3.81
C SER A 179 -23.32 -28.54 -2.51
N GLY A 180 -22.16 -28.48 -1.87
CA GLY A 180 -21.82 -27.55 -0.82
C GLY A 180 -20.40 -27.06 -1.12
N GLY A 181 -20.26 -25.79 -1.49
CA GLY A 181 -18.97 -25.16 -1.80
C GLY A 181 -17.94 -25.51 -0.73
N SER A 182 -16.78 -26.00 -1.17
CA SER A 182 -15.66 -26.30 -0.29
C SER A 182 -15.22 -25.01 0.44
N LYS A 183 -14.71 -25.17 1.66
CA LYS A 183 -14.08 -24.07 2.40
C LYS A 183 -12.79 -23.61 1.67
N SER A 184 -12.90 -22.44 1.04
CA SER A 184 -11.93 -21.40 0.63
C SER A 184 -10.78 -21.73 -0.36
N ASP A 185 -11.08 -21.65 -1.66
CA ASP A 185 -10.08 -21.42 -2.75
C ASP A 185 -9.62 -19.95 -2.85
N LYS A 186 -10.13 -19.09 -1.97
CA LYS A 186 -9.81 -17.66 -1.90
C LYS A 186 -8.37 -17.42 -1.47
N LYS A 187 -7.59 -16.69 -2.28
CA LYS A 187 -6.21 -16.31 -1.96
C LYS A 187 -6.01 -14.80 -1.95
N VAL A 188 -5.18 -14.34 -1.00
CA VAL A 188 -4.71 -12.96 -0.91
C VAL A 188 -3.21 -12.96 -1.16
N PHE A 189 -2.79 -12.20 -2.16
CA PHE A 189 -1.39 -11.99 -2.49
C PHE A 189 -0.99 -10.55 -2.18
N ALA A 190 0.31 -10.30 -2.07
CA ALA A 190 0.84 -8.94 -2.11
C ALA A 190 1.83 -8.81 -3.27
N HIS A 191 1.70 -7.72 -4.01
CA HIS A 191 2.60 -7.37 -5.10
C HIS A 191 3.96 -6.96 -4.52
N PHE A 192 5.03 -7.60 -4.96
CA PHE A 192 6.37 -7.41 -4.42
C PHE A 192 7.32 -6.95 -5.51
N MET A 193 7.86 -5.75 -5.37
CA MET A 193 8.81 -5.16 -6.31
C MET A 193 10.19 -5.80 -6.13
N ILE A 194 10.59 -6.67 -7.07
CA ILE A 194 11.93 -7.27 -7.05
C ILE A 194 12.99 -6.23 -7.42
N GLY A 195 12.66 -5.27 -8.28
CA GLY A 195 13.58 -4.25 -8.80
C GLY A 195 14.17 -3.28 -7.76
N ILE A 196 13.84 -3.43 -6.47
CA ILE A 196 14.45 -2.65 -5.39
C ILE A 196 15.13 -3.52 -4.32
N VAL A 197 15.18 -4.85 -4.47
CA VAL A 197 15.68 -5.74 -3.40
C VAL A 197 17.00 -6.42 -3.77
N TYR A 198 17.88 -5.73 -4.50
CA TYR A 198 19.22 -6.24 -4.87
C TYR A 198 19.95 -6.94 -3.71
N GLY A 199 19.95 -6.30 -2.52
CA GLY A 199 20.66 -6.76 -1.33
C GLY A 199 19.87 -7.70 -0.40
N TYR A 200 18.65 -8.12 -0.77
CA TYR A 200 17.87 -9.02 0.10
C TYR A 200 18.60 -10.35 0.30
N THR A 201 18.54 -10.82 1.54
CA THR A 201 19.07 -12.12 1.96
C THR A 201 17.93 -13.10 2.19
N LEU A 202 18.24 -14.39 2.37
CA LEU A 202 17.24 -15.38 2.76
C LEU A 202 16.50 -14.98 4.05
N GLU A 203 17.20 -14.39 5.02
CA GLU A 203 16.61 -13.93 6.28
C GLU A 203 15.62 -12.78 6.05
N SER A 204 15.99 -11.82 5.20
CA SER A 204 15.10 -10.71 4.79
C SER A 204 13.78 -11.24 4.19
N TRP A 205 13.86 -12.27 3.32
CA TRP A 205 12.68 -12.92 2.76
C TRP A 205 11.86 -13.68 3.80
N LEU A 206 12.51 -14.39 4.72
CA LEU A 206 11.81 -15.12 5.80
C LEU A 206 11.06 -14.18 6.74
N GLU A 207 11.63 -13.01 7.06
CA GLU A 207 10.98 -11.97 7.87
C GLU A 207 9.71 -11.45 7.18
N ASP A 208 9.80 -11.13 5.89
CA ASP A 208 8.66 -10.63 5.13
C ASP A 208 7.55 -11.66 4.97
N ILE A 209 7.91 -12.91 4.69
CA ILE A 209 6.94 -14.00 4.58
C ILE A 209 6.28 -14.26 5.94
N ALA A 210 7.05 -14.27 7.03
CA ALA A 210 6.48 -14.45 8.37
C ALA A 210 5.49 -13.32 8.72
N LEU A 211 5.84 -12.08 8.39
CA LEU A 211 4.95 -10.94 8.58
C LEU A 211 3.69 -11.06 7.72
N ALA A 212 3.82 -11.32 6.41
CA ALA A 212 2.70 -11.48 5.49
C ALA A 212 1.72 -12.57 5.95
N LYS A 213 2.24 -13.75 6.31
CA LYS A 213 1.46 -14.86 6.87
C LYS A 213 0.70 -14.46 8.12
N SER A 214 1.33 -13.70 9.02
CA SER A 214 0.68 -13.24 10.25
C SER A 214 -0.55 -12.35 10.00
N LYS A 215 -0.66 -11.79 8.78
CA LYS A 215 -1.74 -10.91 8.33
C LYS A 215 -2.73 -11.62 7.39
N GLY A 216 -2.56 -12.92 7.17
CA GLY A 216 -3.45 -13.73 6.34
C GLY A 216 -3.18 -13.59 4.84
N ILE A 217 -2.03 -13.04 4.44
CA ILE A 217 -1.55 -13.06 3.05
C ILE A 217 -0.97 -14.45 2.77
N ASP A 218 -1.39 -15.07 1.67
CA ASP A 218 -1.02 -16.44 1.30
C ASP A 218 0.25 -16.51 0.44
N GLY A 219 0.60 -15.41 -0.23
CA GLY A 219 1.74 -15.43 -1.14
C GLY A 219 2.17 -14.07 -1.68
N PHE A 220 3.26 -14.06 -2.44
CA PHE A 220 3.75 -12.88 -3.15
C PHE A 220 3.65 -13.02 -4.66
N ALA A 221 3.18 -11.95 -5.31
CA ALA A 221 3.31 -11.73 -6.74
C ALA A 221 4.63 -11.00 -6.99
N LEU A 222 5.66 -11.73 -7.42
CA LEU A 222 7.03 -11.24 -7.56
C LEU A 222 7.17 -10.48 -8.89
N ASN A 223 7.06 -9.16 -8.83
CA ASN A 223 7.19 -8.27 -9.98
C ASN A 223 8.65 -8.19 -10.43
N ILE A 224 8.91 -8.58 -11.68
CA ILE A 224 10.26 -8.57 -12.26
C ILE A 224 10.34 -7.75 -13.55
N GLY A 225 11.40 -6.95 -13.64
CA GLY A 225 11.97 -6.47 -14.89
C GLY A 225 13.13 -7.36 -15.35
N LEU A 226 14.07 -6.77 -16.08
CA LEU A 226 15.25 -7.46 -16.63
C LEU A 226 16.53 -7.28 -15.79
N ASP A 227 16.38 -6.90 -14.52
CA ASP A 227 17.52 -6.68 -13.63
C ASP A 227 18.42 -7.91 -13.51
N HIS A 228 19.74 -7.70 -13.51
CA HIS A 228 20.74 -8.78 -13.46
C HIS A 228 20.67 -9.63 -12.18
N TYR A 229 20.01 -9.13 -11.13
CA TYR A 229 19.82 -9.80 -9.84
C TYR A 229 18.43 -10.42 -9.67
N SER A 230 17.49 -10.22 -10.60
CA SER A 230 16.13 -10.76 -10.51
C SER A 230 16.13 -12.26 -10.26
N GLN A 231 16.97 -13.03 -10.97
CA GLN A 231 17.05 -14.47 -10.77
C GLN A 231 17.50 -14.84 -9.35
N THR A 232 18.54 -14.20 -8.82
CA THR A 232 19.02 -14.44 -7.46
C THR A 232 17.94 -14.17 -6.42
N GLN A 233 17.17 -13.09 -6.58
CA GLN A 233 16.12 -12.74 -5.64
C GLN A 233 14.89 -13.66 -5.75
N LEU A 234 14.54 -14.10 -6.96
CA LEU A 234 13.53 -15.15 -7.15
C LEU A 234 13.96 -16.47 -6.48
N ASP A 235 15.21 -16.92 -6.69
CA ASP A 235 15.74 -18.15 -6.07
C ASP A 235 15.64 -18.09 -4.53
N LEU A 236 15.95 -16.93 -3.94
CA LEU A 236 15.82 -16.71 -2.49
C LEU A 236 14.36 -16.66 -2.02
N ALA A 237 13.48 -15.97 -2.76
CA ALA A 237 12.06 -15.85 -2.44
C ALA A 237 11.35 -17.22 -2.43
N TYR A 238 11.55 -18.02 -3.48
CA TYR A 238 10.97 -19.37 -3.56
C TYR A 238 11.51 -20.29 -2.46
N LYS A 239 12.82 -20.21 -2.15
CA LYS A 239 13.42 -20.96 -1.05
C LYS A 239 12.85 -20.56 0.31
N ALA A 240 12.68 -19.26 0.56
CA ALA A 240 12.08 -18.77 1.80
C ALA A 240 10.62 -19.20 1.94
N ALA A 241 9.86 -19.17 0.84
CA ALA A 241 8.48 -19.63 0.79
C ALA A 241 8.37 -21.14 1.07
N GLU A 242 9.25 -21.96 0.48
CA GLU A 242 9.32 -23.40 0.76
C GLU A 242 9.64 -23.68 2.24
N ILE A 243 10.63 -22.99 2.82
CA ILE A 243 10.95 -23.09 4.26
C ILE A 243 9.75 -22.70 5.13
N SER A 244 8.98 -21.72 4.68
CA SER A 244 7.81 -21.20 5.40
C SER A 244 6.58 -22.11 5.28
N GLY A 245 6.62 -23.13 4.42
CA GLY A 245 5.58 -24.15 4.26
C GLY A 245 4.49 -23.75 3.27
N ASP A 246 3.33 -23.32 3.77
CA ASP A 246 2.12 -23.03 3.00
C ASP A 246 2.08 -21.66 2.31
N PHE A 247 3.22 -20.94 2.30
CA PHE A 247 3.34 -19.68 1.57
C PHE A 247 3.74 -19.95 0.12
N VAL A 248 3.13 -19.22 -0.81
CA VAL A 248 3.37 -19.41 -2.24
C VAL A 248 3.93 -18.16 -2.90
N CYS A 249 4.60 -18.35 -4.03
CA CYS A 249 5.07 -17.30 -4.91
C CYS A 249 4.57 -17.56 -6.33
N PHE A 250 4.43 -16.50 -7.10
CA PHE A 250 4.36 -16.56 -8.56
C PHE A 250 5.00 -15.31 -9.14
N ILE A 251 5.40 -15.38 -10.41
CA ILE A 251 6.02 -14.25 -11.10
C ILE A 251 4.93 -13.33 -11.67
N SER A 252 5.12 -12.02 -11.49
CA SER A 252 4.44 -10.97 -12.24
C SER A 252 5.44 -10.34 -13.20
N PHE A 253 5.29 -10.57 -14.50
CA PHE A 253 6.22 -10.00 -15.48
C PHE A 253 5.88 -8.55 -15.78
N ASP A 254 6.84 -7.64 -15.72
CA ASP A 254 6.63 -6.23 -16.03
C ASP A 254 6.91 -5.92 -17.51
N PHE A 255 5.86 -5.72 -18.30
CA PHE A 255 5.97 -5.42 -19.73
C PHE A 255 6.33 -3.96 -20.04
N ASN A 256 6.69 -3.14 -19.04
CA ASN A 256 7.54 -1.97 -19.31
C ASN A 256 8.98 -2.37 -19.67
N TRP A 257 9.43 -3.56 -19.23
CA TRP A 257 10.77 -4.09 -19.49
C TRP A 257 10.77 -5.26 -20.45
N TYR A 258 9.73 -6.09 -20.39
CA TYR A 258 9.50 -7.18 -21.34
C TYR A 258 8.72 -6.69 -22.56
N THR A 259 8.87 -7.37 -23.70
CA THR A 259 8.08 -7.10 -24.91
C THR A 259 7.12 -8.24 -25.21
N VAL A 260 6.04 -7.95 -25.94
CA VAL A 260 5.03 -8.97 -26.30
C VAL A 260 5.58 -10.08 -27.22
N ASP A 261 6.75 -9.87 -27.84
CA ASP A 261 7.42 -10.89 -28.65
C ASP A 261 8.34 -11.80 -27.81
N ASN A 262 8.55 -11.51 -26.52
CA ASN A 262 9.52 -12.21 -25.67
C ASN A 262 9.03 -13.56 -25.10
N VAL A 263 8.27 -14.32 -25.88
CA VAL A 263 7.70 -15.63 -25.46
C VAL A 263 8.79 -16.59 -24.96
N THR A 264 9.93 -16.66 -25.65
CA THR A 264 11.03 -17.56 -25.27
C THR A 264 11.64 -17.18 -23.92
N GLY A 265 11.93 -15.90 -23.70
CA GLY A 265 12.55 -15.42 -22.45
C GLY A 265 11.63 -15.63 -21.25
N VAL A 266 10.34 -15.32 -21.39
CA VAL A 266 9.33 -15.58 -20.36
C VAL A 266 9.20 -17.09 -20.09
N SER A 267 9.16 -17.92 -21.13
CA SER A 267 9.10 -19.40 -20.98
C SER A 267 10.32 -19.96 -20.24
N GLU A 268 11.52 -19.48 -20.56
CA GLU A 268 12.76 -19.91 -19.90
C GLU A 268 12.81 -19.50 -18.43
N MET A 269 12.32 -18.29 -18.11
CA MET A 269 12.21 -17.85 -16.73
C MET A 269 11.20 -18.71 -15.95
N MET A 270 10.00 -18.93 -16.51
CA MET A 270 8.95 -19.73 -15.86
C MET A 270 9.39 -21.17 -15.58
N LYS A 271 10.06 -21.84 -16.54
CA LYS A 271 10.55 -23.23 -16.37
C LYS A 271 11.38 -23.46 -15.11
N ARG A 272 12.07 -22.44 -14.61
CA ARG A 272 12.91 -22.54 -13.41
C ARG A 272 12.09 -22.74 -12.14
N TYR A 273 10.86 -22.20 -12.10
CA TYR A 273 10.06 -22.14 -10.88
C TYR A 273 8.76 -22.93 -10.95
N ASN A 274 8.25 -23.21 -12.16
CA ASN A 274 6.94 -23.85 -12.37
C ASN A 274 6.74 -25.13 -11.55
N ASP A 275 7.79 -25.92 -11.32
CA ASP A 275 7.71 -27.20 -10.62
C ASP A 275 8.19 -27.15 -9.16
N LEU A 276 8.55 -25.97 -8.66
CA LEU A 276 8.94 -25.80 -7.25
C LEU A 276 7.73 -25.93 -6.32
N PRO A 277 7.93 -26.46 -5.09
CA PRO A 277 6.83 -26.65 -4.13
C PRO A 277 6.09 -25.35 -3.76
N ALA A 278 6.81 -24.23 -3.72
CA ALA A 278 6.26 -22.93 -3.38
C ALA A 278 5.65 -22.17 -4.57
N GLN A 279 5.65 -22.72 -5.79
CA GLN A 279 4.92 -22.12 -6.90
C GLN A 279 3.42 -22.21 -6.65
N PHE A 280 2.72 -21.08 -6.70
CA PHE A 280 1.26 -21.10 -6.66
C PHE A 280 0.73 -21.82 -7.90
N LYS A 281 -0.12 -22.82 -7.68
CA LYS A 281 -0.74 -23.62 -8.75
C LYS A 281 -2.24 -23.69 -8.58
N VAL A 282 -2.95 -23.66 -9.70
CA VAL A 282 -4.40 -23.89 -9.78
C VAL A 282 -4.62 -25.02 -10.77
N ASP A 283 -5.33 -26.07 -10.36
CA ASP A 283 -5.50 -27.29 -11.18
C ASP A 283 -4.18 -27.86 -11.72
N ASN A 284 -3.14 -27.86 -10.86
CA ASN A 284 -1.75 -28.22 -11.17
C ASN A 284 -1.04 -27.33 -12.21
N LYS A 285 -1.64 -26.23 -12.65
CA LYS A 285 -1.02 -25.28 -13.58
C LYS A 285 -0.30 -24.17 -12.81
N PRO A 286 0.97 -23.84 -13.12
CA PRO A 286 1.67 -22.71 -12.51
C PRO A 286 0.91 -21.41 -12.80
N PHE A 287 0.61 -20.67 -11.74
CA PHE A 287 0.02 -19.35 -11.81
C PHE A 287 1.06 -18.31 -12.23
N VAL A 288 0.65 -17.35 -13.05
CA VAL A 288 1.48 -16.22 -13.48
C VAL A 288 0.60 -14.99 -13.72
N SER A 289 1.14 -13.81 -13.45
CA SER A 289 0.51 -12.54 -13.84
C SER A 289 1.50 -11.65 -14.60
N SER A 290 1.04 -10.47 -14.98
CA SER A 290 1.89 -9.42 -15.51
C SER A 290 1.35 -8.06 -15.14
N PHE A 291 2.25 -7.09 -15.03
CA PHE A 291 1.90 -5.70 -15.18
C PHE A 291 1.87 -5.40 -16.68
N ILE A 292 0.69 -5.01 -17.19
CA ILE A 292 0.40 -4.74 -18.60
C ILE A 292 0.79 -5.91 -19.54
N GLY A 293 0.98 -5.63 -20.84
CA GLY A 293 1.37 -6.62 -21.85
C GLY A 293 0.19 -7.20 -22.65
N ASP A 294 -0.89 -6.44 -22.86
CA ASP A 294 -2.05 -6.87 -23.65
C ASP A 294 -1.62 -7.46 -25.00
N GLY A 295 -2.15 -8.64 -25.31
CA GLY A 295 -1.83 -9.38 -26.53
C GLY A 295 -0.64 -10.34 -26.43
N PHE A 296 0.08 -10.40 -25.31
CA PHE A 296 1.16 -11.38 -25.11
C PHE A 296 0.64 -12.85 -25.17
N ASP A 297 1.33 -13.71 -25.92
CA ASP A 297 0.88 -15.08 -26.18
C ASP A 297 1.23 -16.06 -25.04
N TRP A 298 0.45 -16.01 -23.96
CA TRP A 298 0.56 -16.93 -22.82
C TRP A 298 0.35 -18.41 -23.20
N ALA A 299 -0.41 -18.70 -24.28
CA ALA A 299 -0.57 -20.07 -24.75
C ALA A 299 0.73 -20.60 -25.38
N ALA A 300 1.47 -19.76 -26.10
CA ALA A 300 2.80 -20.08 -26.59
C ALA A 300 3.81 -20.24 -25.44
N VAL A 301 3.70 -19.46 -24.35
CA VAL A 301 4.52 -19.70 -23.15
C VAL A 301 4.24 -21.08 -22.55
N GLY A 302 2.97 -21.50 -22.47
CA GLY A 302 2.59 -22.85 -22.01
C GLY A 302 3.21 -23.95 -22.86
N LYS A 303 3.14 -23.81 -24.19
CA LYS A 303 3.85 -24.72 -25.12
C LYS A 303 5.35 -24.70 -24.88
N GLY A 304 5.94 -23.52 -24.71
CA GLY A 304 7.35 -23.35 -24.40
C GLY A 304 7.75 -24.09 -23.13
N CYS A 305 6.91 -24.04 -22.09
CA CYS A 305 7.09 -24.72 -20.79
C CYS A 305 6.75 -26.22 -20.80
N ASN A 306 6.21 -26.75 -21.90
CA ASN A 306 5.66 -28.11 -22.01
C ASN A 306 4.59 -28.41 -20.94
N GLN A 307 3.83 -27.40 -20.51
CA GLN A 307 2.72 -27.55 -19.55
C GLN A 307 1.73 -26.38 -19.68
N ASP A 308 0.47 -26.62 -19.36
CA ASP A 308 -0.54 -25.56 -19.29
C ASP A 308 -0.20 -24.55 -18.19
N ILE A 309 -0.53 -23.29 -18.40
CA ILE A 309 -0.27 -22.18 -17.47
C ILE A 309 -1.60 -21.55 -17.03
N TYR A 310 -1.65 -21.09 -15.79
CA TYR A 310 -2.78 -20.33 -15.25
C TYR A 310 -2.46 -18.83 -15.27
N ALA A 311 -2.64 -18.18 -16.42
CA ALA A 311 -2.30 -16.77 -16.61
C ALA A 311 -3.45 -15.82 -16.21
N VAL A 312 -3.16 -14.84 -15.35
CA VAL A 312 -4.09 -13.79 -14.89
C VAL A 312 -3.40 -12.42 -14.97
N PRO A 313 -3.18 -11.88 -16.18
CA PRO A 313 -2.44 -10.63 -16.38
C PRO A 313 -3.28 -9.38 -16.12
N PHE A 314 -2.62 -8.24 -15.85
CA PHE A 314 -3.28 -6.93 -15.83
C PHE A 314 -3.57 -6.45 -17.25
N TRP A 315 -4.71 -6.85 -17.82
CA TRP A 315 -5.19 -6.47 -19.15
C TRP A 315 -6.59 -5.87 -19.10
N ALA A 316 -6.99 -5.13 -20.14
CA ALA A 316 -8.30 -4.49 -20.17
C ALA A 316 -9.47 -5.47 -19.95
N PRO A 317 -10.56 -5.06 -19.28
CA PRO A 317 -11.75 -5.89 -19.09
C PRO A 317 -12.63 -5.92 -20.35
N THR A 318 -12.09 -6.39 -21.46
CA THR A 318 -12.84 -6.60 -22.70
C THR A 318 -13.28 -8.07 -22.82
N GLN A 319 -14.39 -8.31 -23.51
CA GLN A 319 -14.82 -9.69 -23.79
C GLN A 319 -13.81 -10.44 -24.67
N GLU A 320 -13.07 -9.73 -25.53
CA GLU A 320 -11.98 -10.29 -26.33
C GLU A 320 -10.85 -10.84 -25.46
N ASN A 321 -10.33 -10.02 -24.53
CA ASN A 321 -9.32 -10.45 -23.57
C ASN A 321 -9.82 -11.61 -22.71
N ALA A 322 -11.05 -11.51 -22.19
CA ALA A 322 -11.66 -12.58 -21.41
C ALA A 322 -11.81 -13.88 -22.22
N ASN A 323 -12.06 -13.84 -23.53
CA ASN A 323 -12.19 -15.02 -24.39
C ASN A 323 -10.85 -15.60 -24.85
N ASN A 324 -9.72 -14.92 -24.64
CA ASN A 324 -8.40 -15.41 -25.06
C ASN A 324 -8.08 -16.76 -24.41
N ALA A 325 -7.88 -17.81 -25.22
CA ALA A 325 -7.71 -19.18 -24.72
C ALA A 325 -6.43 -19.39 -23.88
N GLY A 326 -5.43 -18.51 -23.99
CA GLY A 326 -4.21 -18.55 -23.18
C GLY A 326 -4.38 -17.99 -21.76
N LEU A 327 -5.48 -17.29 -21.48
CA LEU A 327 -5.73 -16.70 -20.16
C LEU A 327 -6.67 -17.55 -19.33
N SER A 328 -6.44 -17.56 -18.01
CA SER A 328 -7.35 -18.16 -17.02
C SER A 328 -8.15 -17.12 -16.24
N GLY A 329 -7.78 -15.84 -16.35
CA GLY A 329 -8.46 -14.72 -15.72
C GLY A 329 -7.89 -13.39 -16.15
N LEU A 330 -8.38 -12.33 -15.51
CA LEU A 330 -7.86 -10.97 -15.65
C LEU A 330 -7.59 -10.37 -14.26
N PHE A 331 -6.55 -9.56 -14.18
CA PHE A 331 -6.20 -8.74 -13.02
C PHE A 331 -6.47 -7.26 -13.33
N SER A 332 -6.81 -6.46 -12.33
CA SER A 332 -6.96 -5.01 -12.47
C SER A 332 -5.89 -4.26 -11.68
N TRP A 333 -5.35 -3.18 -12.23
CA TRP A 333 -4.50 -2.23 -11.48
C TRP A 333 -5.26 -0.99 -10.98
N THR A 334 -6.59 -0.96 -11.15
CA THR A 334 -7.41 0.17 -10.71
C THR A 334 -7.63 0.10 -9.19
N ALA A 335 -6.60 0.48 -8.43
CA ALA A 335 -6.62 0.51 -6.96
C ALA A 335 -6.94 1.90 -6.37
N TRP A 336 -7.00 2.93 -7.21
CA TRP A 336 -7.28 4.32 -6.83
C TRP A 336 -8.24 4.97 -7.82
N ALA A 337 -8.98 5.99 -7.36
CA ALA A 337 -9.79 6.81 -8.24
C ALA A 337 -8.88 7.73 -9.07
N SER A 338 -8.94 7.57 -10.38
CA SER A 338 -8.21 8.40 -11.33
C SER A 338 -9.03 8.62 -12.59
N LYS A 339 -8.69 9.66 -13.32
CA LYS A 339 -9.16 9.87 -14.70
C LYS A 339 -7.94 10.17 -15.54
N ASP A 340 -7.74 9.38 -16.59
CA ASP A 340 -6.58 9.48 -17.46
C ASP A 340 -5.25 9.41 -16.68
N ASN A 341 -5.21 8.54 -15.65
CA ASN A 341 -4.13 8.43 -14.66
C ASN A 341 -3.82 9.73 -13.88
N GLY A 342 -4.68 10.73 -13.99
CA GLY A 342 -4.63 11.96 -13.21
C GLY A 342 -5.51 11.91 -11.96
N PRO A 343 -5.18 12.72 -10.94
CA PRO A 343 -5.97 12.85 -9.73
C PRO A 343 -7.38 13.38 -10.01
N ILE A 344 -8.36 12.82 -9.31
CA ILE A 344 -9.73 13.33 -9.27
C ILE A 344 -10.24 13.38 -7.84
N ASP A 345 -11.06 14.38 -7.53
CA ASP A 345 -11.72 14.50 -6.22
C ASP A 345 -12.95 13.60 -6.13
N GLN A 346 -12.75 12.28 -6.26
CA GLN A 346 -13.80 11.26 -6.15
C GLN A 346 -13.27 10.04 -5.40
N PRO A 347 -14.12 9.31 -4.67
CA PRO A 347 -13.73 8.04 -4.07
C PRO A 347 -13.61 6.95 -5.14
N LEU A 348 -12.83 5.90 -4.86
CA LEU A 348 -12.83 4.69 -5.67
C LEU A 348 -14.20 4.00 -5.57
N THR A 349 -14.70 3.49 -6.68
CA THR A 349 -15.96 2.74 -6.76
C THR A 349 -15.72 1.33 -7.32
N THR A 350 -16.73 0.46 -7.26
CA THR A 350 -16.69 -0.91 -7.80
C THR A 350 -16.96 -1.01 -9.30
N VAL A 351 -17.18 0.12 -10.00
CA VAL A 351 -17.57 0.12 -11.43
C VAL A 351 -16.56 -0.65 -12.28
N GLN A 352 -15.26 -0.45 -12.04
CA GLN A 352 -14.23 -1.17 -12.79
C GLN A 352 -14.20 -2.65 -12.42
N ASP A 353 -14.31 -3.01 -11.13
CA ASP A 353 -14.39 -4.40 -10.69
C ASP A 353 -15.57 -5.13 -11.34
N GLU A 354 -16.74 -4.48 -11.40
CA GLU A 354 -17.95 -5.01 -12.03
C GLU A 354 -17.74 -5.26 -13.53
N ALA A 355 -16.99 -4.39 -14.23
CA ALA A 355 -16.61 -4.62 -15.62
C ALA A 355 -15.71 -5.85 -15.80
N TYR A 356 -14.71 -6.03 -14.93
CA TYR A 356 -13.88 -7.25 -14.94
C TYR A 356 -14.72 -8.49 -14.65
N ILE A 357 -15.52 -8.48 -13.59
CA ILE A 357 -16.39 -9.59 -13.17
C ILE A 357 -17.36 -9.98 -14.31
N ASP A 358 -17.97 -9.00 -14.97
CA ASP A 358 -18.90 -9.23 -16.08
C ASP A 358 -18.25 -10.00 -17.24
N VAL A 359 -17.07 -9.58 -17.71
CA VAL A 359 -16.43 -10.23 -18.86
C VAL A 359 -15.84 -11.60 -18.52
N VAL A 360 -15.23 -11.76 -17.34
CA VAL A 360 -14.60 -13.04 -16.96
C VAL A 360 -15.65 -14.10 -16.59
N SER A 361 -16.77 -13.71 -15.99
CA SER A 361 -17.86 -14.65 -15.67
C SER A 361 -18.48 -15.27 -16.92
N LYS A 362 -18.66 -14.48 -17.99
CA LYS A 362 -19.12 -14.96 -19.31
C LYS A 362 -18.14 -15.94 -19.96
N ALA A 363 -16.85 -15.82 -19.65
CA ALA A 363 -15.80 -16.71 -20.12
C ALA A 363 -15.49 -17.87 -19.15
N ASN A 364 -16.19 -17.97 -18.01
CA ASN A 364 -15.91 -18.92 -16.92
C ASN A 364 -14.44 -18.84 -16.43
N LYS A 365 -13.99 -17.61 -16.15
CA LYS A 365 -12.64 -17.26 -15.72
C LYS A 365 -12.65 -16.43 -14.44
N VAL A 366 -11.48 -16.27 -13.83
CA VAL A 366 -11.34 -15.55 -12.56
C VAL A 366 -11.05 -14.06 -12.75
N TYR A 367 -11.41 -13.30 -11.73
CA TYR A 367 -10.95 -11.93 -11.52
C TYR A 367 -10.06 -11.87 -10.28
N MET A 368 -8.91 -11.21 -10.42
CA MET A 368 -8.05 -10.81 -9.30
C MET A 368 -8.23 -9.32 -9.04
N ALA A 369 -8.73 -8.96 -7.86
CA ALA A 369 -9.04 -7.58 -7.51
C ALA A 369 -7.87 -6.89 -6.79
N PRO A 370 -7.52 -5.64 -7.14
CA PRO A 370 -6.49 -4.88 -6.45
C PRO A 370 -7.03 -4.26 -5.16
N VAL A 371 -6.16 -4.13 -4.16
CA VAL A 371 -6.42 -3.43 -2.90
C VAL A 371 -5.19 -2.57 -2.57
N SER A 372 -5.38 -1.27 -2.35
CA SER A 372 -4.27 -0.36 -1.98
C SER A 372 -4.71 0.68 -0.95
N SER A 373 -3.77 1.14 -0.12
CA SER A 373 -4.01 2.06 0.99
C SER A 373 -3.85 3.53 0.60
N TRP A 374 -2.82 3.85 -0.17
CA TRP A 374 -2.38 5.21 -0.46
C TRP A 374 -1.80 5.32 -1.86
N PHE A 375 -1.55 6.53 -2.39
CA PHE A 375 -0.69 6.74 -3.55
C PHE A 375 -0.10 8.15 -3.48
N PHE A 376 1.22 8.24 -3.53
CA PHE A 376 1.95 9.49 -3.68
C PHE A 376 3.35 9.22 -4.23
N THR A 377 3.78 9.99 -5.21
CA THR A 377 5.12 9.94 -5.78
C THR A 377 5.71 11.34 -5.87
N HIS A 378 7.03 11.46 -5.66
CA HIS A 378 7.71 12.76 -5.61
C HIS A 378 9.15 12.73 -6.15
N PHE A 379 9.36 11.97 -7.22
CA PHE A 379 10.62 11.94 -7.94
C PHE A 379 10.84 13.26 -8.68
N GLY A 380 11.87 14.01 -8.29
CA GLY A 380 12.25 15.29 -8.91
C GLY A 380 13.19 15.12 -10.11
N LYS A 381 13.86 16.23 -10.46
CA LYS A 381 14.80 16.29 -11.59
C LYS A 381 16.08 15.47 -11.38
N GLU A 382 16.30 14.96 -10.18
CA GLU A 382 17.42 14.07 -9.85
C GLU A 382 17.35 12.71 -10.55
N VAL A 383 16.19 12.31 -11.06
CA VAL A 383 16.01 11.09 -11.86
C VAL A 383 15.45 11.43 -13.26
N PRO A 384 15.75 10.63 -14.29
CA PRO A 384 15.27 10.90 -15.64
C PRO A 384 13.78 10.56 -15.87
N TRP A 385 13.11 9.93 -14.89
CA TRP A 385 11.68 9.59 -14.88
C TRP A 385 10.93 10.38 -13.81
N SER A 386 11.05 11.71 -13.83
CA SER A 386 10.40 12.60 -12.86
C SER A 386 8.88 12.36 -12.74
N LYS A 387 8.36 12.30 -11.52
CA LYS A 387 6.97 11.95 -11.18
C LYS A 387 6.50 12.72 -9.94
N ASN A 388 5.40 13.46 -10.02
CA ASN A 388 4.91 14.28 -8.90
C ASN A 388 3.38 14.42 -8.84
N TRP A 389 2.71 13.42 -8.27
CA TRP A 389 1.25 13.43 -8.06
C TRP A 389 0.83 12.54 -6.90
N LEU A 390 -0.44 12.66 -6.49
CA LEU A 390 -1.10 11.75 -5.55
C LEU A 390 -2.51 11.43 -6.00
N PHE A 391 -3.05 10.29 -5.55
CA PHE A 391 -4.49 10.00 -5.65
C PHE A 391 -5.19 10.21 -4.31
N LYS A 392 -6.48 10.54 -4.36
CA LYS A 392 -7.30 10.68 -3.15
C LYS A 392 -7.42 9.32 -2.44
N SER A 393 -6.69 9.19 -1.34
CA SER A 393 -6.54 7.91 -0.63
C SER A 393 -6.96 7.93 0.84
N GLU A 394 -7.36 9.10 1.33
CA GLU A 394 -7.63 9.38 2.74
C GLU A 394 -8.55 8.38 3.46
N ASN A 395 -9.65 7.96 2.83
CA ASN A 395 -10.56 6.92 3.36
C ASN A 395 -10.48 5.59 2.59
N LEU A 396 -9.60 5.51 1.57
CA LEU A 396 -9.58 4.45 0.59
C LEU A 396 -9.41 3.07 1.22
N TRP A 397 -8.47 2.94 2.17
CA TRP A 397 -8.15 1.63 2.74
C TRP A 397 -9.37 0.97 3.39
N LYS A 398 -10.12 1.73 4.19
CA LYS A 398 -11.37 1.24 4.78
C LYS A 398 -12.39 0.95 3.69
N ASP A 399 -12.73 1.96 2.88
CA ASP A 399 -13.84 1.87 1.93
C ASP A 399 -13.62 0.73 0.92
N ARG A 400 -12.37 0.50 0.50
CA ARG A 400 -12.00 -0.60 -0.38
C ARG A 400 -12.24 -1.95 0.28
N TRP A 401 -11.83 -2.14 1.54
CA TRP A 401 -12.08 -3.39 2.26
C TRP A 401 -13.57 -3.69 2.45
N ASP A 402 -14.41 -2.67 2.67
CA ASP A 402 -15.86 -2.84 2.69
C ASP A 402 -16.40 -3.26 1.30
N GLN A 403 -15.90 -2.66 0.22
CA GLN A 403 -16.23 -3.05 -1.16
C GLN A 403 -15.84 -4.51 -1.44
N ILE A 404 -14.66 -4.96 -0.99
CA ILE A 404 -14.22 -6.35 -1.12
C ILE A 404 -15.19 -7.33 -0.46
N LEU A 405 -15.65 -7.05 0.77
CA LEU A 405 -16.64 -7.89 1.45
C LEU A 405 -18.01 -7.86 0.75
N SER A 406 -18.40 -6.69 0.23
CA SER A 406 -19.62 -6.53 -0.56
C SER A 406 -19.60 -7.45 -1.79
N MET A 407 -18.54 -7.38 -2.59
CA MET A 407 -18.32 -8.23 -3.77
C MET A 407 -18.20 -9.72 -3.40
N GLY A 408 -17.57 -10.04 -2.27
CA GLY A 408 -17.58 -11.36 -1.64
C GLY A 408 -17.12 -12.50 -2.54
N ASP A 409 -18.07 -13.33 -3.00
CA ASP A 409 -17.80 -14.56 -3.76
C ASP A 409 -17.62 -14.33 -5.27
N ASN A 410 -17.86 -13.11 -5.74
CA ASN A 410 -17.48 -12.71 -7.09
C ASN A 410 -15.96 -12.58 -7.26
N LEU A 411 -15.20 -12.62 -6.16
CA LEU A 411 -13.75 -12.50 -6.13
C LEU A 411 -13.13 -13.84 -5.72
N SER A 412 -12.16 -14.31 -6.49
CA SER A 412 -11.35 -15.49 -6.15
C SER A 412 -9.99 -15.11 -5.59
N TYR A 413 -9.41 -14.03 -6.10
CA TYR A 413 -8.08 -13.57 -5.73
C TYR A 413 -8.09 -12.08 -5.41
N LEU A 414 -7.32 -11.70 -4.40
CA LEU A 414 -6.99 -10.31 -4.10
C LEU A 414 -5.48 -10.12 -4.24
N GLU A 415 -5.08 -8.98 -4.76
CA GLU A 415 -3.68 -8.55 -4.73
C GLU A 415 -3.56 -7.21 -4.02
N ILE A 416 -2.81 -7.19 -2.91
CA ILE A 416 -2.46 -5.95 -2.21
C ILE A 416 -1.34 -5.28 -3.00
N VAL A 417 -1.63 -4.09 -3.51
CA VAL A 417 -0.75 -3.25 -4.31
C VAL A 417 -0.31 -2.08 -3.41
N THR A 418 0.85 -2.15 -2.74
CA THR A 418 1.90 -3.17 -2.84
C THR A 418 2.49 -3.53 -1.48
N TRP A 419 3.31 -4.57 -1.43
CA TRP A 419 4.12 -4.89 -0.27
C TRP A 419 5.15 -3.79 -0.01
N ASN A 420 6.01 -3.47 -0.98
CA ASN A 420 7.24 -2.68 -0.78
C ASN A 420 7.50 -1.58 -1.84
N ASP A 421 6.51 -1.12 -2.60
CA ASP A 421 6.74 0.00 -3.51
C ASP A 421 6.72 1.33 -2.75
N TYR A 422 7.90 1.73 -2.29
CA TYR A 422 8.12 2.95 -1.53
C TYR A 422 8.11 4.21 -2.42
N GLY A 423 8.44 4.06 -3.71
CA GLY A 423 8.46 5.16 -4.68
C GLY A 423 7.08 5.79 -4.88
N GLU A 424 6.04 4.96 -4.86
CA GLU A 424 4.65 5.37 -5.06
C GLU A 424 3.82 5.36 -3.76
N SER A 425 4.49 5.20 -2.61
CA SER A 425 3.96 5.35 -1.24
C SER A 425 2.79 4.42 -0.89
N HIS A 426 2.57 3.36 -1.67
CA HIS A 426 1.49 2.41 -1.48
C HIS A 426 1.95 1.06 -0.92
N ASN A 427 3.19 1.02 -0.44
CA ASN A 427 3.73 -0.05 0.38
C ASN A 427 2.91 -0.24 1.68
N VAL A 428 2.71 -1.49 2.08
CA VAL A 428 2.15 -1.85 3.39
C VAL A 428 3.20 -2.41 4.36
N ARG A 429 4.40 -2.73 3.85
CA ARG A 429 5.62 -2.95 4.62
C ARG A 429 6.24 -1.59 4.96
N ASN A 430 6.75 -1.42 6.18
CA ASN A 430 7.51 -0.22 6.52
C ASN A 430 8.78 -0.09 5.69
N TRP A 431 9.19 1.16 5.41
CA TRP A 431 10.51 1.46 4.88
C TRP A 431 11.62 0.79 5.72
N GLY A 432 12.67 0.32 5.07
CA GLY A 432 13.85 -0.26 5.69
C GLY A 432 14.10 -1.72 5.31
N GLY A 433 15.17 -2.27 5.87
CA GLY A 433 15.74 -3.56 5.46
C GLY A 433 16.74 -3.41 4.31
N ASN A 434 17.15 -4.53 3.72
CA ASN A 434 18.24 -4.58 2.74
C ASN A 434 17.80 -4.29 1.29
N HIS A 435 16.93 -3.30 1.10
CA HIS A 435 16.53 -2.84 -0.24
C HIS A 435 17.44 -1.70 -0.72
N SER A 436 17.49 -1.47 -2.03
CA SER A 436 18.08 -0.27 -2.62
C SER A 436 17.14 0.92 -2.47
N ASP A 437 17.74 2.11 -2.39
CA ASP A 437 17.02 3.39 -2.40
C ASP A 437 17.06 3.99 -3.81
N ASP A 438 15.89 4.13 -4.42
CA ASP A 438 15.68 4.79 -5.71
C ASP A 438 15.53 6.32 -5.58
N GLY A 439 15.69 6.85 -4.37
CA GLY A 439 15.49 8.24 -4.01
C GLY A 439 14.24 8.46 -3.14
N SER A 440 13.36 7.46 -3.04
CA SER A 440 12.12 7.54 -2.27
C SER A 440 12.31 7.57 -0.76
N SER A 441 13.52 7.28 -0.25
CA SER A 441 13.86 7.49 1.17
C SER A 441 13.51 8.90 1.66
N LYS A 442 13.54 9.89 0.76
CA LYS A 442 13.21 11.28 1.07
C LYS A 442 11.81 11.46 1.65
N TRP A 443 10.83 10.70 1.16
CA TRP A 443 9.44 10.76 1.60
C TRP A 443 8.93 9.49 2.29
N SER A 444 9.68 8.40 2.29
CA SER A 444 9.28 7.12 2.89
C SER A 444 9.95 6.83 4.23
N ASP A 445 11.21 7.22 4.41
CA ASP A 445 11.95 6.91 5.64
C ASP A 445 11.38 7.64 6.85
N GLY A 446 11.13 6.91 7.94
CA GLY A 446 10.54 7.42 9.17
C GLY A 446 9.01 7.55 9.16
N LEU A 447 8.32 7.04 8.13
CA LEU A 447 6.86 6.91 8.12
C LEU A 447 6.45 5.44 8.28
N ASP A 448 5.52 5.17 9.20
CA ASP A 448 5.02 3.82 9.48
C ASP A 448 3.78 3.53 8.64
N HIS A 449 3.76 2.41 7.94
CA HIS A 449 2.64 1.92 7.12
C HIS A 449 2.08 0.58 7.65
N LEU A 450 2.85 -0.18 8.44
CA LEU A 450 2.47 -1.49 8.98
C LEU A 450 1.06 -1.56 9.64
N PRO A 451 0.56 -0.53 10.34
CA PRO A 451 -0.79 -0.54 10.89
C PRO A 451 -1.90 -0.77 9.84
N MET A 452 -1.64 -0.48 8.56
CA MET A 452 -2.56 -0.80 7.46
C MET A 452 -2.74 -2.32 7.30
N LEU A 453 -1.70 -3.12 7.49
CA LEU A 453 -1.79 -4.57 7.50
C LEU A 453 -2.63 -5.08 8.67
N ASP A 454 -2.42 -4.52 9.86
CA ASP A 454 -3.24 -4.86 11.02
C ASP A 454 -4.72 -4.52 10.79
N LEU A 455 -5.00 -3.39 10.13
CA LEU A 455 -6.36 -3.01 9.76
C LEU A 455 -7.00 -4.00 8.77
N SER A 456 -6.22 -4.59 7.87
CA SER A 456 -6.72 -5.52 6.85
C SER A 456 -7.09 -6.91 7.40
N LEU A 457 -6.47 -7.34 8.50
CA LEU A 457 -6.59 -8.71 9.01
C LEU A 457 -8.05 -9.19 9.23
N PRO A 458 -8.93 -8.45 9.93
CA PRO A 458 -10.31 -8.91 10.12
C PRO A 458 -11.12 -8.98 8.82
N TYR A 459 -10.76 -8.16 7.82
CA TYR A 459 -11.37 -8.18 6.50
C TYR A 459 -10.92 -9.40 5.69
N ILE A 460 -9.61 -9.69 5.67
CA ILE A 460 -9.06 -10.89 5.03
C ILE A 460 -9.69 -12.15 5.62
N LYS A 461 -9.76 -12.24 6.96
CA LYS A 461 -10.43 -13.35 7.67
C LYS A 461 -11.89 -13.48 7.25
N ALA A 462 -12.63 -12.37 7.25
CA ALA A 462 -14.04 -12.34 6.86
C ALA A 462 -14.25 -12.80 5.41
N TRP A 463 -13.48 -12.25 4.47
CA TRP A 463 -13.60 -12.54 3.05
C TRP A 463 -13.32 -14.02 2.74
N LYS A 464 -12.25 -14.57 3.32
CA LYS A 464 -11.91 -16.00 3.20
C LYS A 464 -12.99 -16.91 3.80
N ALA A 465 -13.66 -16.46 4.87
CA ALA A 465 -14.77 -17.18 5.50
C ALA A 465 -16.11 -17.01 4.77
N GLY A 466 -16.19 -16.20 3.70
CA GLY A 466 -17.44 -15.86 3.02
C GLY A 466 -18.35 -14.93 3.84
N ALA A 467 -17.81 -14.29 4.87
CA ALA A 467 -18.56 -13.33 5.69
C ALA A 467 -18.68 -11.98 4.97
N LYS A 468 -19.77 -11.26 5.26
CA LYS A 468 -20.08 -9.93 4.70
C LYS A 468 -19.70 -8.78 5.62
N GLN A 469 -19.13 -9.07 6.78
CA GLN A 469 -18.72 -8.11 7.79
C GLN A 469 -17.36 -8.54 8.37
N PRO A 470 -16.48 -7.58 8.73
CA PRO A 470 -15.16 -7.87 9.28
C PRO A 470 -15.27 -8.67 10.59
N ILE A 471 -14.36 -9.63 10.79
CA ILE A 471 -14.32 -10.47 12.01
C ILE A 471 -13.43 -9.79 13.05
N VAL A 472 -14.04 -8.97 13.92
CA VAL A 472 -13.33 -8.21 14.96
C VAL A 472 -13.11 -9.06 16.21
N GLU A 473 -11.84 -9.33 16.55
CA GLU A 473 -11.45 -10.16 17.70
C GLU A 473 -10.96 -9.37 18.91
N LYS A 474 -10.44 -8.16 18.70
CA LYS A 474 -9.93 -7.25 19.72
C LYS A 474 -10.32 -5.81 19.41
N ASP A 475 -10.40 -5.00 20.46
CA ASP A 475 -10.66 -3.58 20.34
C ASP A 475 -9.35 -2.86 19.96
N GLN A 476 -9.35 -2.07 18.89
CA GLN A 476 -8.17 -1.37 18.39
C GLN A 476 -8.56 -0.02 17.78
N VAL A 477 -7.63 0.94 17.85
CA VAL A 477 -7.75 2.23 17.16
C VAL A 477 -6.57 2.40 16.23
N PHE A 478 -6.85 2.56 14.95
CA PHE A 478 -5.89 2.86 13.89
C PHE A 478 -6.01 4.33 13.53
N TYR A 479 -4.89 4.96 13.22
CA TYR A 479 -4.88 6.33 12.73
C TYR A 479 -3.87 6.50 11.62
N TRP A 480 -4.12 7.48 10.76
CA TRP A 480 -3.14 7.94 9.77
C TRP A 480 -3.37 9.39 9.36
N TYR A 481 -2.30 10.03 8.91
CA TYR A 481 -2.27 11.42 8.49
C TYR A 481 -0.97 11.74 7.73
N ARG A 482 -0.96 12.87 7.02
CA ARG A 482 0.26 13.39 6.35
C ARG A 482 1.19 14.09 7.36
N PRO A 483 2.52 14.03 7.18
CA PRO A 483 3.47 14.54 8.17
C PRO A 483 3.52 16.07 8.26
N HIS A 484 2.89 16.81 7.34
CA HIS A 484 2.80 18.26 7.40
C HIS A 484 1.46 18.78 6.85
N LEU A 485 1.11 20.01 7.22
CA LEU A 485 -0.06 20.74 6.71
C LEU A 485 0.10 21.09 5.22
N LYS A 486 -0.99 21.13 4.46
CA LYS A 486 -0.97 21.58 3.04
C LYS A 486 -0.43 22.99 2.85
N SER A 487 -0.54 23.82 3.88
CA SER A 487 -0.08 25.20 3.88
C SER A 487 1.45 25.36 3.97
N ALA A 488 2.20 24.28 4.13
CA ALA A 488 3.66 24.34 4.03
C ALA A 488 4.07 24.83 2.64
N GLU A 489 5.10 25.67 2.57
CA GLU A 489 5.66 26.20 1.32
C GLU A 489 7.11 25.77 1.19
N CYS A 490 7.37 24.86 0.25
CA CYS A 490 8.64 24.14 0.12
C CYS A 490 9.36 24.38 -1.19
N ASP A 491 8.78 25.12 -2.14
CA ASP A 491 9.29 25.28 -3.51
C ASP A 491 10.80 25.60 -3.59
N ALA A 492 11.31 26.39 -2.64
CA ALA A 492 12.72 26.80 -2.61
C ALA A 492 13.69 25.71 -2.11
N THR A 493 13.19 24.71 -1.38
CA THR A 493 13.98 23.64 -0.74
C THR A 493 13.65 22.24 -1.28
N ASP A 494 12.54 22.12 -1.98
CA ASP A 494 11.96 20.89 -2.49
C ASP A 494 12.77 20.31 -3.68
N ASN A 495 12.84 18.99 -3.79
CA ASN A 495 13.60 18.33 -4.87
C ASN A 495 12.89 18.44 -6.22
N PHE A 496 11.55 18.51 -6.23
CA PHE A 496 10.79 18.74 -7.46
C PHE A 496 10.65 20.24 -7.77
N GLY A 497 10.45 21.04 -6.72
CA GLY A 497 10.28 22.49 -6.78
C GLY A 497 8.81 22.94 -6.86
N SER A 498 7.84 22.05 -6.61
CA SER A 498 6.42 22.37 -6.56
C SER A 498 5.60 21.30 -5.84
N LYS A 499 4.42 21.68 -5.34
CA LYS A 499 3.43 20.73 -4.81
C LYS A 499 3.07 19.67 -5.88
N PRO A 500 2.76 18.43 -5.48
CA PRO A 500 2.29 17.37 -6.38
C PRO A 500 0.94 17.69 -7.02
N ASP A 501 0.71 17.22 -8.24
CA ASP A 501 -0.63 17.24 -8.84
C ASP A 501 -1.60 16.45 -7.95
N GLY A 502 -2.75 17.05 -7.61
CA GLY A 502 -3.71 16.48 -6.66
C GLY A 502 -3.51 16.90 -5.20
N TRP A 503 -2.56 17.79 -4.90
CA TRP A 503 -2.38 18.31 -3.54
C TRP A 503 -3.63 19.03 -2.99
N ASP A 504 -4.42 19.62 -3.89
CA ASP A 504 -5.58 20.46 -3.59
C ASP A 504 -6.83 19.64 -3.20
N ILE A 505 -6.93 18.39 -3.66
CA ILE A 505 -8.09 17.50 -3.41
C ILE A 505 -8.03 16.75 -2.07
N VAL A 506 -6.88 16.73 -1.38
CA VAL A 506 -6.74 16.14 -0.04
C VAL A 506 -7.00 17.16 1.06
N SER A 507 -7.34 16.69 2.25
CA SER A 507 -7.69 17.50 3.41
C SER A 507 -6.58 17.52 4.46
N ASP A 508 -6.55 18.56 5.30
CA ASP A 508 -5.71 18.59 6.50
C ASP A 508 -6.46 17.91 7.65
N SER A 509 -6.45 16.57 7.64
CA SER A 509 -7.20 15.76 8.60
C SER A 509 -6.42 14.57 9.15
N ILE A 510 -6.82 14.14 10.34
CA ILE A 510 -6.46 12.85 10.92
C ILE A 510 -7.62 11.90 10.70
N PHE A 511 -7.29 10.77 10.10
CA PHE A 511 -8.20 9.66 9.88
C PHE A 511 -8.04 8.68 11.01
N VAL A 512 -9.15 8.29 11.63
CA VAL A 512 -9.16 7.31 12.72
C VAL A 512 -10.17 6.24 12.40
N THR A 513 -9.72 4.99 12.36
CA THR A 513 -10.60 3.83 12.20
C THR A 513 -10.49 2.95 13.42
N THR A 514 -11.64 2.61 13.98
CA THR A 514 -11.73 1.75 15.16
C THR A 514 -12.24 0.37 14.75
N MET A 515 -11.72 -0.65 15.39
CA MET A 515 -12.29 -1.99 15.38
C MET A 515 -12.77 -2.26 16.78
N THR A 516 -14.06 -2.47 16.98
CA THR A 516 -14.60 -2.62 18.33
C THR A 516 -15.66 -3.71 18.38
N LYS A 517 -15.75 -4.42 19.51
CA LYS A 517 -16.82 -5.40 19.71
C LYS A 517 -18.17 -4.75 20.00
N LEU A 518 -18.18 -3.69 20.81
CA LEU A 518 -19.40 -3.02 21.27
C LEU A 518 -19.47 -1.53 20.94
N GLY A 519 -18.40 -0.92 20.44
CA GLY A 519 -18.30 0.53 20.29
C GLY A 519 -17.57 1.20 21.46
N GLY A 520 -17.49 2.53 21.40
CA GLY A 520 -16.78 3.33 22.40
C GLY A 520 -16.78 4.82 22.07
N THR A 521 -15.90 5.55 22.74
CA THR A 521 -15.62 6.96 22.45
C THR A 521 -14.13 7.14 22.22
N VAL A 522 -13.75 7.70 21.08
CA VAL A 522 -12.38 8.17 20.83
C VAL A 522 -12.29 9.66 21.15
N LYS A 523 -11.26 10.05 21.88
CA LYS A 523 -10.88 11.43 22.11
C LYS A 523 -9.53 11.67 21.44
N ILE A 524 -9.51 12.61 20.51
CA ILE A 524 -8.35 12.88 19.66
C ILE A 524 -7.92 14.32 19.91
N THR A 525 -6.65 14.53 20.22
CA THR A 525 -6.03 15.86 20.34
C THR A 525 -4.98 15.98 19.27
N SER A 526 -5.09 17.02 18.43
CA SER A 526 -4.20 17.21 17.30
C SER A 526 -3.44 18.53 17.39
N GLY A 527 -2.15 18.45 17.67
CA GLY A 527 -1.33 19.63 17.89
C GLY A 527 -1.88 20.48 19.03
N ASN A 528 -2.08 21.77 18.75
CA ASN A 528 -2.68 22.73 19.69
C ASN A 528 -4.22 22.83 19.57
N ASN A 529 -4.86 21.99 18.74
CA ASN A 529 -6.31 22.00 18.62
C ASN A 529 -6.97 21.48 19.92
N GLN A 530 -8.19 21.96 20.19
CA GLN A 530 -8.97 21.44 21.30
C GLN A 530 -9.29 19.94 21.10
N PRO A 531 -9.31 19.12 22.16
CA PRO A 531 -9.64 17.71 22.04
C PRO A 531 -11.04 17.51 21.45
N VAL A 532 -11.17 16.59 20.49
CA VAL A 532 -12.43 16.23 19.84
C VAL A 532 -12.87 14.85 20.31
N LEU A 533 -14.11 14.72 20.78
CA LEU A 533 -14.74 13.46 21.14
C LEU A 533 -15.61 12.94 19.99
N LYS A 534 -15.48 11.67 19.65
CA LYS A 534 -16.33 10.97 18.67
C LYS A 534 -16.81 9.65 19.23
N ILE A 535 -18.11 9.40 19.10
CA ILE A 535 -18.69 8.09 19.40
C ILE A 535 -18.45 7.18 18.19
N VAL A 536 -17.97 5.97 18.43
CA VAL A 536 -17.74 4.95 17.41
C VAL A 536 -18.59 3.71 17.69
N LYS A 537 -19.11 3.10 16.63
CA LYS A 537 -20.00 1.94 16.71
C LYS A 537 -19.22 0.62 16.83
N ALA A 538 -19.93 -0.44 17.22
CA ALA A 538 -19.45 -1.82 17.08
C ALA A 538 -19.11 -2.15 15.62
N GLY A 539 -18.14 -3.03 15.42
CA GLY A 539 -17.58 -3.37 14.11
C GLY A 539 -16.41 -2.46 13.75
N VAL A 540 -16.32 -2.10 12.46
CA VAL A 540 -15.30 -1.17 11.96
C VAL A 540 -15.96 0.17 11.63
N ASP A 541 -15.51 1.23 12.29
CA ASP A 541 -16.08 2.57 12.15
C ASP A 541 -14.97 3.62 12.01
N SER A 542 -15.17 4.60 11.14
CA SER A 542 -14.17 5.60 10.78
C SER A 542 -14.66 7.00 11.07
N VAL A 543 -13.77 7.82 11.63
CA VAL A 543 -14.01 9.23 11.91
C VAL A 543 -12.84 10.08 11.44
N GLN A 544 -13.14 11.32 11.09
CA GLN A 544 -12.16 12.30 10.64
C GLN A 544 -12.21 13.51 11.55
N ILE A 545 -11.05 14.05 11.89
CA ILE A 545 -10.92 15.30 12.65
C ILE A 545 -9.90 16.23 11.98
N PRO A 546 -10.03 17.56 12.11
CA PRO A 546 -9.04 18.50 11.57
C PRO A 546 -7.66 18.29 12.21
N MET A 547 -6.63 18.17 11.37
CA MET A 547 -5.27 18.02 11.86
C MET A 547 -4.65 19.39 12.20
N GLY A 548 -3.80 19.41 13.22
CA GLY A 548 -3.09 20.59 13.69
C GLY A 548 -1.61 20.26 13.90
N ALA A 549 -0.76 21.26 13.68
CA ALA A 549 0.68 21.12 13.86
C ALA A 549 1.05 20.83 15.33
N GLY A 550 1.95 19.88 15.53
CA GLY A 550 2.41 19.36 16.81
C GLY A 550 2.12 17.87 16.97
N LYS A 551 1.98 17.47 18.23
CA LYS A 551 1.81 16.07 18.63
C LYS A 551 0.37 15.58 18.47
N GLN A 552 0.21 14.31 18.11
CA GLN A 552 -1.08 13.66 17.94
C GLN A 552 -1.32 12.67 19.09
N VAL A 553 -2.40 12.88 19.84
CA VAL A 553 -2.73 12.09 21.03
C VAL A 553 -4.11 11.46 20.87
N PHE A 554 -4.18 10.17 21.14
CA PHE A 554 -5.39 9.36 21.01
C PHE A 554 -5.72 8.71 22.34
N GLU A 555 -6.96 8.86 22.76
CA GLU A 555 -7.52 8.19 23.94
C GLU A 555 -8.77 7.43 23.50
N PHE A 556 -8.90 6.18 23.92
CA PHE A 556 -10.05 5.34 23.60
C PHE A 556 -10.70 4.81 24.87
N PHE A 557 -12.00 5.01 24.98
CA PHE A 557 -12.85 4.54 26.06
C PHE A 557 -13.81 3.51 25.46
N THR A 558 -13.62 2.24 25.75
CA THR A 558 -14.47 1.17 25.23
C THR A 558 -15.79 1.13 26.03
N LEU A 559 -16.90 0.72 25.40
CA LEU A 559 -18.14 0.47 26.16
C LEU A 559 -18.04 -0.74 27.10
N THR A 560 -16.99 -1.56 26.97
CA THR A 560 -16.65 -2.62 27.93
C THR A 560 -15.92 -2.11 29.19
N GLY A 561 -15.68 -0.79 29.29
CA GLY A 561 -15.02 -0.16 30.44
C GLY A 561 -13.49 -0.10 30.35
N GLY A 562 -12.92 -0.39 29.18
CA GLY A 562 -11.49 -0.28 28.90
C GLY A 562 -11.07 1.16 28.61
N TYR A 563 -9.80 1.46 28.87
CA TYR A 563 -9.18 2.74 28.54
C TYR A 563 -7.77 2.52 27.99
N LYS A 564 -7.46 3.19 26.88
CA LYS A 564 -6.12 3.27 26.34
C LYS A 564 -5.79 4.69 25.93
N LYS A 565 -4.53 5.08 26.13
CA LYS A 565 -3.95 6.31 25.61
C LYS A 565 -2.66 5.99 24.87
N GLY A 566 -2.42 6.70 23.78
CA GLY A 566 -1.12 6.71 23.13
C GLY A 566 -0.93 7.96 22.28
N GLU A 567 0.30 8.10 21.82
CA GLU A 567 0.78 9.23 21.05
C GLU A 567 1.35 8.69 19.74
N ALA A 568 1.19 9.43 18.66
CA ALA A 568 1.86 9.09 17.43
C ALA A 568 3.35 9.40 17.48
N THR A 569 4.13 8.69 16.66
CA THR A 569 5.60 8.80 16.64
C THR A 569 6.09 9.92 15.72
N VAL A 570 5.23 10.44 14.84
CA VAL A 570 5.51 11.55 13.93
C VAL A 570 4.62 12.74 14.24
N ASP A 571 5.19 13.85 14.68
CA ASP A 571 4.46 15.11 14.83
C ASP A 571 4.08 15.68 13.46
N ILE A 572 2.92 16.34 13.38
CA ILE A 572 2.50 17.08 12.18
C ILE A 572 3.21 18.43 12.19
N SER A 573 3.85 18.78 11.08
CA SER A 573 4.57 20.04 10.93
C SER A 573 3.75 21.09 10.17
N ASP A 574 3.90 22.37 10.50
CA ASP A 574 3.46 23.51 9.65
C ASP A 574 4.53 23.91 8.60
N LYS A 575 5.69 23.25 8.65
CA LYS A 575 6.83 23.40 7.73
C LYS A 575 7.02 22.14 6.89
N CYS A 576 7.86 22.26 5.88
CA CYS A 576 8.29 21.17 5.01
C CYS A 576 8.81 19.96 5.77
N TRP A 577 8.55 18.78 5.24
CA TRP A 577 9.11 17.53 5.74
C TRP A 577 10.61 17.53 5.52
N VAL A 578 11.38 17.23 6.57
CA VAL A 578 12.84 17.07 6.44
C VAL A 578 13.14 15.57 6.34
N PRO A 579 13.61 15.09 5.17
CA PRO A 579 14.03 13.72 4.99
C PRO A 579 14.94 13.21 6.11
N LYS A 580 14.63 12.01 6.63
CA LYS A 580 15.41 11.35 7.68
C LYS A 580 16.73 10.79 7.15
N SER A 581 16.72 10.34 5.90
CA SER A 581 17.89 9.86 5.17
C SER A 581 18.49 10.96 4.28
N GLY A 582 19.81 10.94 4.14
CA GLY A 582 20.60 11.89 3.33
C GLY A 582 21.29 12.99 4.15
N SER A 583 22.62 13.10 4.04
CA SER A 583 23.38 14.20 4.66
C SER A 583 23.06 15.51 3.94
N ASN A 584 22.57 16.52 4.67
CA ASN A 584 22.12 17.85 4.18
C ASN A 584 20.75 17.88 3.50
N SER A 585 19.80 17.07 3.97
CA SER A 585 18.43 17.09 3.47
C SER A 585 17.74 18.45 3.71
N THR A 586 17.28 19.07 2.62
CA THR A 586 16.42 20.26 2.63
C THR A 586 14.95 19.83 2.72
N GLY A 587 14.07 20.74 3.15
CA GLY A 587 12.65 20.42 3.34
C GLY A 587 11.92 20.18 2.01
N ILE A 588 11.11 19.12 1.94
CA ILE A 588 10.31 18.75 0.76
C ILE A 588 8.81 18.75 1.07
N TYR A 589 7.99 18.73 0.02
CA TYR A 589 6.61 18.31 0.08
C TYR A 589 6.52 16.80 0.26
N ASN A 590 5.86 16.36 1.33
CA ASN A 590 5.64 14.93 1.58
C ASN A 590 4.14 14.67 1.83
N TYR A 591 3.49 14.13 0.79
CA TYR A 591 2.08 13.72 0.83
C TYR A 591 1.93 12.20 1.03
N ASN A 592 3.00 11.51 1.44
CA ASN A 592 2.91 10.18 2.04
C ASN A 592 2.23 10.27 3.42
N TYR A 593 1.96 9.13 4.05
CA TYR A 593 1.23 9.04 5.31
C TYR A 593 2.06 8.37 6.40
N HIS A 594 1.86 8.83 7.62
CA HIS A 594 2.25 8.09 8.82
C HIS A 594 1.00 7.40 9.38
N ALA A 595 1.12 6.15 9.80
CA ALA A 595 0.07 5.39 10.44
C ALA A 595 0.52 4.84 11.80
N GLY A 596 -0.45 4.62 12.68
CA GLY A 596 -0.23 3.99 13.97
C GLY A 596 -1.44 3.18 14.44
N VAL A 597 -1.21 2.37 15.47
CA VAL A 597 -2.23 1.55 16.12
C VAL A 597 -2.14 1.66 17.63
N LEU A 598 -3.29 1.70 18.29
CA LEU A 598 -3.45 1.57 19.73
C LEU A 598 -4.15 0.24 20.01
N ASP A 599 -3.38 -0.74 20.47
CA ASP A 599 -3.93 -2.00 20.98
C ASP A 599 -4.58 -1.77 22.35
N CYS A 600 -5.90 -1.93 22.40
CA CYS A 600 -6.73 -1.56 23.56
C CYS A 600 -7.17 -2.77 24.37
#